data_AF-A0A7G8PN72-F1
#
_entry.id   AF-A0A7G8PN72-F1
#
_cell.length_a   1.000
_cell.length_b   1.000
_cell.length_c   1.000
_cell.angle_alpha   90.00
_cell.angle_beta   90.00
_cell.angle_gamma   90.00
#
_symmetry.space_group_name_H-M   'P 1'
#
loop_
_entity.id
_entity.type
_entity.pdbx_description
1 polymer ?
#
loop_
_entity_poly.entity_id
_entity_poly.type
_entity_poly.pdbx_seq_one_letter_code
_entity_poly.pdbx_strand_id
1 'polypeptide(L)'
;MRVESATPADLPELAEVAATTFPLACPPAVSPDNVAAFVADHLAVENFAKYLDDPVRVVLIARDDTRILGYAMLIRGVPDDPEVAGAVTLRPAVELSKMYALPDVHGAGVSAALMVEVLAHSTALGAACVWLGVNQENQRAQRFYAKSGFTVSGTKTFRLGGHVENDYVMVRPL
;
A
#
# COMPACT_ATOMS: atom_id res chain seq x y z
N MET A 1 -9.78 11.52 -14.19
CA MET A 1 -9.22 10.52 -13.27
C MET A 1 -10.28 10.15 -12.25
N ARG A 2 -10.49 8.86 -12.03
CA ARG A 2 -11.42 8.29 -11.04
C ARG A 2 -10.71 7.25 -10.19
N VAL A 3 -11.14 7.08 -8.95
CA VAL A 3 -10.67 6.01 -8.05
C VAL A 3 -11.86 5.12 -7.71
N GLU A 4 -11.70 3.81 -7.86
CA GLU A 4 -12.77 2.82 -7.66
C GLU A 4 -12.20 1.48 -7.21
N SER A 5 -13.05 0.59 -6.70
CA SER A 5 -12.68 -0.79 -6.38
C SER A 5 -12.30 -1.54 -7.66
N ALA A 6 -11.20 -2.30 -7.59
CA ALA A 6 -10.79 -3.18 -8.67
C ALA A 6 -11.76 -4.35 -8.84
N THR A 7 -11.91 -4.78 -10.08
CA THR A 7 -12.75 -5.90 -10.52
C THR A 7 -11.89 -6.96 -11.22
N PRO A 8 -12.40 -8.18 -11.45
CA PRO A 8 -11.66 -9.20 -12.18
C PRO A 8 -11.20 -8.79 -13.58
N ALA A 9 -11.91 -7.86 -14.24
CA ALA A 9 -11.54 -7.35 -15.55
C ALA A 9 -10.26 -6.50 -15.52
N ASP A 10 -9.90 -5.96 -14.35
CA ASP A 10 -8.78 -5.03 -14.17
C ASP A 10 -7.46 -5.76 -13.89
N LEU A 11 -7.53 -7.05 -13.54
CA LEU A 11 -6.40 -7.81 -13.02
C LEU A 11 -5.17 -7.86 -13.94
N PRO A 12 -5.30 -8.05 -15.27
CA PRO A 12 -4.14 -8.07 -16.17
C PRO A 12 -3.37 -6.74 -16.11
N GLU A 13 -4.07 -5.62 -16.28
CA GLU A 13 -3.47 -4.29 -16.27
C GLU A 13 -2.96 -3.88 -14.88
N LEU A 14 -3.71 -4.22 -13.82
CA LEU A 14 -3.30 -3.97 -12.45
C LEU A 14 -1.99 -4.69 -12.09
N ALA A 15 -1.85 -5.95 -12.51
CA ALA A 15 -0.62 -6.71 -12.30
C ALA A 15 0.57 -6.07 -13.02
N GLU A 16 0.38 -5.58 -14.25
CA GLU A 16 1.41 -4.84 -14.99
C GLU A 16 1.83 -3.53 -14.29
N VAL A 17 0.85 -2.75 -13.80
CA VAL A 17 1.11 -1.53 -13.03
C VAL A 17 1.86 -1.85 -11.73
N ALA A 18 1.47 -2.90 -11.03
CA ALA A 18 2.15 -3.35 -9.81
C ALA A 18 3.59 -3.80 -10.09
N ALA A 19 3.81 -4.61 -11.13
CA ALA A 19 5.14 -5.05 -11.56
C ALA A 19 6.03 -3.87 -12.00
N THR A 20 5.45 -2.84 -12.59
CA THR A 20 6.17 -1.62 -13.00
C THR A 20 6.56 -0.75 -11.81
N THR A 21 5.68 -0.64 -10.81
CA THR A 21 5.85 0.33 -9.72
C THR A 21 6.57 -0.22 -8.49
N PHE A 22 6.44 -1.52 -8.20
CA PHE A 22 7.07 -2.13 -7.03
C PHE A 22 8.60 -2.00 -7.02
N PRO A 23 9.34 -2.28 -8.12
CA PRO A 23 10.80 -2.15 -8.16
C PRO A 23 11.29 -0.73 -7.82
N LEU A 24 10.49 0.28 -8.11
CA LEU A 24 10.84 1.69 -7.89
C LEU A 24 10.80 2.10 -6.42
N ALA A 25 10.20 1.26 -5.56
CA ALA A 25 10.14 1.47 -4.12
C ALA A 25 11.06 0.50 -3.35
N CYS A 26 11.70 -0.45 -4.03
CA CYS A 26 12.66 -1.35 -3.40
C CYS A 26 13.96 -0.60 -3.05
N PRO A 27 14.52 -0.82 -1.85
CA PRO A 27 15.84 -0.30 -1.50
C PRO A 27 16.92 -0.76 -2.49
N PRO A 28 17.97 0.05 -2.76
CA PRO A 28 19.06 -0.32 -3.67
C PRO A 28 19.81 -1.61 -3.30
N ALA A 29 19.73 -2.03 -2.04
CA ALA A 29 20.36 -3.25 -1.54
C ALA A 29 19.63 -4.55 -1.98
N VAL A 30 18.38 -4.45 -2.42
CA VAL A 30 17.60 -5.61 -2.84
C VAL A 30 17.99 -6.00 -4.27
N SER A 31 18.36 -7.27 -4.49
CA SER A 31 18.76 -7.74 -5.81
C SER A 31 17.57 -7.74 -6.80
N PRO A 32 17.82 -7.50 -8.11
CA PRO A 32 16.78 -7.60 -9.14
C PRO A 32 16.03 -8.93 -9.14
N ASP A 33 16.73 -10.04 -8.88
CA ASP A 33 16.12 -11.38 -8.82
C ASP A 33 15.13 -11.52 -7.66
N ASN A 34 15.46 -10.96 -6.48
CA ASN A 34 14.55 -10.95 -5.34
C ASN A 34 13.32 -10.07 -5.60
N VAL A 35 13.50 -8.94 -6.28
CA VAL A 35 12.38 -8.08 -6.68
C VAL A 35 11.48 -8.81 -7.67
N ALA A 36 12.05 -9.46 -8.69
CA ALA A 36 11.30 -10.21 -9.69
C ALA A 36 10.54 -11.40 -9.07
N ALA A 37 11.18 -12.14 -8.17
CA ALA A 37 10.54 -13.23 -7.42
C ALA A 37 9.36 -12.71 -6.59
N PHE A 38 9.53 -11.61 -5.86
CA PHE A 38 8.44 -11.02 -5.08
C PHE A 38 7.26 -10.59 -5.96
N VAL A 39 7.54 -9.99 -7.12
CA VAL A 39 6.50 -9.58 -8.08
C VAL A 39 5.74 -10.81 -8.59
N ALA A 40 6.43 -11.89 -8.95
CA ALA A 40 5.78 -13.12 -9.38
C ALA A 40 4.94 -13.76 -8.27
N ASP A 41 5.46 -13.79 -7.04
CA ASP A 41 4.81 -14.48 -5.91
C ASP A 41 3.65 -13.70 -5.28
N HIS A 42 3.61 -12.38 -5.44
CA HIS A 42 2.64 -11.52 -4.74
C HIS A 42 1.89 -10.53 -5.62
N LEU A 43 2.39 -10.18 -6.80
CA LEU A 43 1.83 -9.12 -7.65
C LEU A 43 1.37 -9.64 -9.02
N ALA A 44 1.38 -10.95 -9.24
CA ALA A 44 0.78 -11.59 -10.40
C ALA A 44 -0.75 -11.54 -10.39
N VAL A 45 -1.36 -11.74 -11.56
CA VAL A 45 -2.82 -11.74 -11.78
C VAL A 45 -3.53 -12.68 -10.80
N GLU A 46 -2.97 -13.88 -10.59
CA GLU A 46 -3.54 -14.91 -9.72
C GLU A 46 -3.53 -14.50 -8.25
N ASN A 47 -2.57 -13.67 -7.84
CA ASN A 47 -2.50 -13.17 -6.48
C ASN A 47 -3.48 -12.02 -6.25
N PHE A 48 -3.61 -11.10 -7.22
CA PHE A 48 -4.65 -10.08 -7.15
C PHE A 48 -6.06 -10.68 -7.20
N ALA A 49 -6.29 -11.75 -7.97
CA ALA A 49 -7.56 -12.48 -7.93
C ALA A 49 -7.90 -12.96 -6.51
N LYS A 50 -6.94 -13.60 -5.83
CA LYS A 50 -7.09 -14.01 -4.42
C LYS A 50 -7.34 -12.82 -3.49
N TYR A 51 -6.73 -11.66 -3.76
CA TYR A 51 -6.96 -10.46 -2.96
C TYR A 51 -8.35 -9.86 -3.18
N LEU A 52 -8.93 -9.97 -4.38
CA LEU A 52 -10.31 -9.54 -4.64
C LEU A 52 -11.34 -10.48 -3.98
N ASP A 53 -11.03 -11.77 -3.89
CA ASP A 53 -11.89 -12.77 -3.25
C ASP A 53 -11.79 -12.76 -1.71
N ASP A 54 -10.75 -12.13 -1.16
CA ASP A 54 -10.51 -12.07 0.28
C ASP A 54 -11.36 -10.96 0.93
N PRO A 55 -12.34 -11.30 1.78
CA PRO A 55 -13.20 -10.30 2.39
C PRO A 55 -12.43 -9.34 3.28
N VAL A 56 -11.26 -9.69 3.83
CA VAL A 56 -10.50 -8.75 4.68
C VAL A 56 -9.70 -7.72 3.87
N ARG A 57 -9.66 -7.85 2.54
CA ARG A 57 -8.88 -6.97 1.67
C ARG A 57 -9.79 -6.10 0.80
N VAL A 58 -9.27 -4.94 0.43
CA VAL A 58 -9.85 -4.07 -0.59
C VAL A 58 -8.73 -3.63 -1.52
N VAL A 59 -8.96 -3.71 -2.83
CA VAL A 59 -8.03 -3.21 -3.83
C VAL A 59 -8.71 -2.04 -4.55
N LEU A 60 -8.07 -0.88 -4.53
CA LEU A 60 -8.51 0.33 -5.20
C LEU A 60 -7.58 0.62 -6.36
N ILE A 61 -8.14 1.15 -7.45
CA ILE A 61 -7.40 1.56 -8.64
C ILE A 61 -7.75 2.99 -9.00
N ALA A 62 -6.71 3.77 -9.32
CA ALA A 62 -6.87 5.09 -9.92
C ALA A 62 -6.65 4.95 -11.42
N ARG A 63 -7.60 5.42 -12.21
CA ARG A 63 -7.53 5.36 -13.68
C ARG A 63 -8.01 6.63 -14.35
N ASP A 64 -7.54 6.87 -15.55
CA ASP A 64 -8.17 7.80 -16.49
C ASP A 64 -9.00 7.02 -17.53
N ASP A 65 -9.31 7.66 -18.66
CA ASP A 65 -10.12 7.05 -19.71
C ASP A 65 -9.36 6.00 -20.53
N THR A 66 -8.05 5.89 -20.33
CA THR A 66 -7.16 5.06 -21.14
C THR A 66 -6.53 3.91 -20.38
N ARG A 67 -6.18 4.12 -19.10
CA ARG A 67 -5.41 3.13 -18.34
C ARG A 67 -5.48 3.34 -16.81
N ILE A 68 -5.04 2.33 -16.07
CA ILE A 68 -4.72 2.40 -14.65
C ILE A 68 -3.42 3.21 -14.46
N LEU A 69 -3.49 4.19 -13.57
CA LEU A 69 -2.41 5.11 -13.23
C LEU A 69 -1.73 4.76 -11.91
N GLY A 70 -2.40 3.97 -11.07
CA GLY A 70 -1.92 3.58 -9.76
C GLY A 70 -2.97 2.74 -9.02
N TYR A 71 -2.58 2.18 -7.88
CA TYR A 71 -3.45 1.35 -7.07
C TYR A 71 -3.12 1.49 -5.59
N ALA A 72 -4.07 1.11 -4.74
CA ALA A 72 -3.88 0.93 -3.32
C ALA A 72 -4.47 -0.42 -2.88
N MET A 73 -3.91 -1.01 -1.83
CA MET A 73 -4.45 -2.21 -1.21
C MET A 73 -4.57 -2.00 0.29
N LEU A 74 -5.77 -2.27 0.80
CA LEU A 74 -6.13 -2.20 2.21
C LEU A 74 -6.28 -3.60 2.80
N ILE A 75 -5.93 -3.75 4.07
CA ILE A 75 -6.14 -4.97 4.84
C ILE A 75 -6.83 -4.59 6.16
N ARG A 76 -7.96 -5.23 6.48
CA ARG A 76 -8.67 -5.01 7.74
C ARG A 76 -7.90 -5.63 8.89
N GLY A 77 -7.72 -4.84 9.97
CA GLY A 77 -7.10 -5.27 11.21
C GLY A 77 -5.64 -4.84 11.35
N VAL A 78 -4.98 -5.48 12.31
CA VAL A 78 -3.56 -5.35 12.62
C VAL A 78 -3.03 -6.79 12.73
N PRO A 79 -1.87 -7.11 12.13
CA PRO A 79 -1.29 -8.44 12.23
C PRO A 79 -0.96 -8.81 13.68
N ASP A 80 -0.84 -10.12 13.95
CA ASP A 80 -0.35 -10.65 15.23
C ASP A 80 1.19 -10.49 15.33
N ASP A 81 1.63 -9.24 15.26
CA ASP A 81 3.00 -8.81 15.43
C ASP A 81 3.06 -7.88 16.66
N PRO A 82 3.83 -8.22 17.71
CA PRO A 82 3.86 -7.43 18.94
C PRO A 82 4.32 -5.97 18.74
N GLU A 83 5.25 -5.71 17.82
CA GLU A 83 5.75 -4.35 17.55
C GLU A 83 4.65 -3.51 16.90
N VAL A 84 3.96 -4.07 15.90
CA VAL A 84 2.84 -3.40 15.22
C VAL A 84 1.63 -3.26 16.16
N ALA A 85 1.31 -4.29 16.95
CA ALA A 85 0.21 -4.25 17.89
C ALA A 85 0.42 -3.20 19.00
N GLY A 86 1.67 -3.01 19.44
CA GLY A 86 2.04 -1.95 20.39
C GLY A 86 2.02 -0.56 19.76
N ALA A 87 2.44 -0.43 18.49
CA ALA A 87 2.49 0.85 17.80
C ALA A 87 1.11 1.34 17.34
N VAL A 88 0.23 0.45 16.88
CA VAL A 88 -1.14 0.77 16.47
C VAL A 88 -2.05 0.43 17.63
N THR A 89 -2.52 1.41 18.40
CA THR A 89 -3.37 1.17 19.58
C THR A 89 -4.87 1.40 19.31
N LEU A 90 -5.21 2.25 18.35
CA LEU A 90 -6.60 2.52 17.96
C LEU A 90 -7.20 1.33 17.19
N ARG A 91 -8.45 0.97 17.52
CA ARG A 91 -9.19 -0.15 16.89
C ARG A 91 -10.67 0.22 16.71
N PRO A 92 -11.36 -0.32 15.68
CA PRO A 92 -10.82 -1.15 14.59
C PRO A 92 -9.82 -0.38 13.71
N ALA A 93 -8.88 -1.08 13.08
CA ALA A 93 -7.84 -0.45 12.24
C ALA A 93 -7.86 -1.04 10.83
N VAL A 94 -7.37 -0.26 9.87
CA VAL A 94 -7.13 -0.71 8.49
C VAL A 94 -5.68 -0.41 8.13
N GLU A 95 -4.96 -1.40 7.60
CA GLU A 95 -3.64 -1.23 7.04
C GLU A 95 -3.73 -0.71 5.60
N LEU A 96 -3.00 0.36 5.27
CA LEU A 96 -2.63 0.69 3.90
C LEU A 96 -1.38 -0.12 3.53
N SER A 97 -1.60 -1.32 3.01
CA SER A 97 -0.53 -2.30 2.73
C SER A 97 0.29 -1.94 1.49
N LYS A 98 -0.36 -1.40 0.47
CA LYS A 98 0.28 -0.98 -0.79
C LYS A 98 -0.35 0.31 -1.28
N MET A 99 0.47 1.21 -1.82
CA MET A 99 -0.02 2.36 -2.58
C MET A 99 1.05 2.83 -3.55
N TYR A 100 0.76 2.73 -4.84
CA TYR A 100 1.70 3.03 -5.91
C TYR A 100 1.03 3.83 -7.02
N ALA A 101 1.83 4.66 -7.67
CA ALA A 101 1.45 5.40 -8.87
C ALA A 101 2.57 5.29 -9.90
N LEU A 102 2.20 5.18 -11.18
CA LEU A 102 3.15 5.13 -12.29
C LEU A 102 4.06 6.37 -12.28
N PRO A 103 5.34 6.26 -12.68
CA PRO A 103 6.29 7.37 -12.59
C PRO A 103 5.94 8.57 -13.46
N ASP A 104 5.39 8.31 -14.64
CA ASP A 104 5.02 9.32 -15.63
C ASP A 104 3.83 10.18 -15.21
N VAL A 105 3.15 9.83 -14.12
CA VAL A 105 2.04 10.60 -13.52
C VAL A 105 2.39 11.15 -12.14
N HIS A 106 3.66 11.09 -11.72
CA HIS A 106 4.09 11.72 -10.46
C HIS A 106 3.90 13.24 -10.53
N GLY A 107 3.31 13.80 -9.47
CA GLY A 107 2.92 15.22 -9.43
C GLY A 107 1.53 15.53 -10.02
N ALA A 108 0.87 14.58 -10.69
CA ALA A 108 -0.47 14.76 -11.25
C ALA A 108 -1.62 14.52 -10.25
N GLY A 109 -1.32 14.31 -8.96
CA GLY A 109 -2.33 14.13 -7.91
C GLY A 109 -2.88 12.71 -7.72
N VAL A 110 -2.40 11.71 -8.47
CA VAL A 110 -2.85 10.31 -8.39
C VAL A 110 -2.79 9.75 -6.96
N SER A 111 -1.64 9.87 -6.28
CA SER A 111 -1.49 9.40 -4.90
C SER A 111 -2.40 10.14 -3.92
N ALA A 112 -2.68 11.42 -4.16
CA ALA A 112 -3.59 12.20 -3.31
C ALA A 112 -5.04 11.72 -3.48
N ALA A 113 -5.47 11.45 -4.72
CA ALA A 113 -6.79 10.89 -5.00
C ALA A 113 -6.96 9.48 -4.41
N LEU A 114 -5.95 8.61 -4.56
CA LEU A 114 -5.93 7.30 -3.90
C LEU A 114 -6.06 7.45 -2.38
N MET A 115 -5.31 8.37 -1.77
CA MET A 115 -5.37 8.56 -0.32
C MET A 115 -6.76 9.04 0.14
N VAL A 116 -7.42 9.95 -0.59
CA VAL A 116 -8.79 10.36 -0.27
C VAL A 116 -9.72 9.14 -0.22
N GLU A 117 -9.64 8.28 -1.23
CA GLU A 117 -10.51 7.11 -1.33
C GLU A 117 -10.16 6.02 -0.30
N VAL A 118 -8.87 5.83 0.00
CA VAL A 118 -8.40 4.97 1.09
C VAL A 118 -9.03 5.35 2.42
N LEU A 119 -9.05 6.65 2.73
CA LEU A 119 -9.62 7.15 3.99
C LEU A 119 -11.14 7.01 3.99
N ALA A 120 -11.80 7.35 2.88
CA ALA A 120 -13.26 7.21 2.74
C ALA A 120 -13.71 5.75 2.91
N HIS A 121 -13.05 4.80 2.22
CA HIS A 121 -13.33 3.37 2.38
C HIS A 121 -13.09 2.89 3.81
N SER A 122 -12.00 3.34 4.44
CA SER A 122 -11.67 2.93 5.81
C SER A 122 -12.71 3.43 6.81
N THR A 123 -13.20 4.67 6.66
CA THR A 123 -14.31 5.21 7.44
C THR A 123 -15.60 4.43 7.21
N ALA A 124 -15.92 4.09 5.96
CA ALA A 124 -17.11 3.29 5.63
C ALA A 124 -17.06 1.86 6.22
N LEU A 125 -15.86 1.31 6.42
CA LEU A 125 -15.63 0.05 7.13
C LEU A 125 -15.73 0.17 8.66
N GLY A 126 -15.97 1.36 9.20
CA GLY A 126 -16.05 1.62 10.64
C GLY A 126 -14.69 1.60 11.35
N ALA A 127 -13.60 1.83 10.62
CA ALA A 127 -12.27 1.90 11.23
C ALA A 127 -12.11 3.19 12.05
N ALA A 128 -11.43 3.07 13.19
CA ALA A 128 -11.02 4.20 14.04
C ALA A 128 -9.70 4.83 13.55
N CYS A 129 -8.89 4.09 12.78
CA CYS A 129 -7.65 4.60 12.19
C CYS A 129 -7.25 3.83 10.93
N VAL A 130 -6.40 4.49 10.12
CA VAL A 130 -5.57 3.85 9.10
C VAL A 130 -4.13 3.84 9.59
N TRP A 131 -3.42 2.73 9.35
CA TRP A 131 -2.01 2.62 9.65
C TRP A 131 -1.22 2.09 8.46
N LEU A 132 0.10 2.29 8.46
CA LEU A 132 1.00 1.79 7.43
C LEU A 132 2.41 1.58 7.98
N GLY A 133 3.16 0.68 7.34
CA GLY A 133 4.61 0.61 7.45
C GLY A 133 5.26 1.43 6.33
N VAL A 134 6.31 2.18 6.65
CA VAL A 134 7.12 2.87 5.65
C VAL A 134 8.59 2.82 6.03
N ASN A 135 9.43 2.41 5.09
CA ASN A 135 10.87 2.33 5.27
C ASN A 135 11.45 3.68 5.73
N GLN A 136 12.33 3.65 6.73
CA GLN A 136 12.93 4.84 7.33
C GLN A 136 13.80 5.65 6.35
N GLU A 137 14.30 5.03 5.28
CA GLU A 137 15.06 5.72 4.22
C GLU A 137 14.14 6.36 3.16
N ASN A 138 12.87 5.96 3.07
CA ASN A 138 11.91 6.48 2.09
C ASN A 138 11.30 7.83 2.53
N GLN A 139 12.16 8.85 2.65
CA GLN A 139 11.75 10.18 3.11
C GLN A 139 10.68 10.82 2.20
N ARG A 140 10.64 10.46 0.91
CA ARG A 140 9.61 10.93 -0.02
C ARG A 140 8.22 10.45 0.39
N ALA A 141 8.08 9.15 0.65
CA ALA A 141 6.82 8.57 1.10
C ALA A 141 6.43 9.09 2.50
N GLN A 142 7.39 9.16 3.43
CA GLN A 142 7.14 9.70 4.77
C GLN A 142 6.58 11.13 4.74
N ARG A 143 7.15 12.02 3.92
CA ARG A 143 6.62 13.39 3.74
C ARG A 143 5.22 13.41 3.16
N PHE A 144 4.93 12.52 2.21
CA PHE A 144 3.59 12.37 1.65
C PHE A 144 2.59 11.94 2.73
N TYR A 145 2.89 10.89 3.49
CA TYR A 145 2.00 10.40 4.55
C TYR A 145 1.80 11.41 5.67
N ALA A 146 2.86 12.12 6.08
CA ALA A 146 2.77 13.21 7.04
C ALA A 146 1.82 14.33 6.55
N LYS A 147 1.93 14.72 5.27
CA LYS A 147 1.01 15.70 4.66
C LYS A 147 -0.44 15.20 4.60
N SER A 148 -0.63 13.88 4.49
CA SER A 148 -1.95 13.23 4.55
C SER A 148 -2.49 13.07 5.98
N GLY A 149 -1.74 13.49 7.01
CA GLY A 149 -2.17 13.48 8.41
C GLY A 149 -1.74 12.25 9.21
N PHE A 150 -0.84 11.42 8.68
CA PHE A 150 -0.24 10.33 9.45
C PHE A 150 0.87 10.83 10.35
N THR A 151 0.99 10.23 11.53
CA THR A 151 2.08 10.47 12.49
C THR A 151 2.79 9.17 12.83
N VAL A 152 4.09 9.24 13.17
CA VAL A 152 4.84 8.06 13.62
C VAL A 152 4.32 7.64 15.00
N SER A 153 3.97 6.36 15.13
CA SER A 153 3.43 5.75 16.36
C SER A 153 4.31 4.60 16.87
N GLY A 154 5.32 4.21 16.10
CA GLY A 154 6.30 3.20 16.49
C GLY A 154 7.19 2.80 15.32
N THR A 155 7.87 1.69 15.47
CA THR A 155 8.73 1.08 14.45
C THR A 155 8.43 -0.40 14.36
N LYS A 156 8.70 -0.99 13.20
CA LYS A 156 8.74 -2.44 13.04
C LYS A 156 9.98 -2.86 12.28
N THR A 157 10.49 -4.04 12.58
CA THR A 157 11.64 -4.61 11.90
C THR A 157 11.22 -5.86 11.12
N PHE A 158 11.60 -5.95 9.85
CA PHE A 158 11.37 -7.19 9.09
C PHE A 158 12.58 -7.57 8.25
N ARG A 159 12.68 -8.85 7.90
CA ARG A 159 13.77 -9.35 7.05
C ARG A 159 13.32 -9.41 5.60
N LEU A 160 14.07 -8.77 4.72
CA LEU A 160 13.93 -8.90 3.27
C LEU A 160 15.18 -9.61 2.73
N GLY A 161 15.06 -10.92 2.51
CA GLY A 161 16.22 -11.77 2.21
C GLY A 161 17.24 -11.76 3.36
N GLY A 162 18.49 -11.38 3.06
CA GLY A 162 19.57 -11.27 4.06
C GLY A 162 19.59 -9.96 4.86
N HIS A 163 18.74 -8.98 4.52
CA HIS A 163 18.76 -7.63 5.09
C HIS A 163 17.66 -7.43 6.12
N VAL A 164 17.97 -6.57 7.10
CA VAL A 164 17.02 -6.12 8.12
C VAL A 164 16.54 -4.74 7.70
N GLU A 165 15.25 -4.63 7.40
CA GLU A 165 14.58 -3.38 7.06
C GLU A 165 13.95 -2.78 8.31
N ASN A 166 14.10 -1.47 8.45
CA ASN A 166 13.52 -0.70 9.55
C ASN A 166 12.41 0.18 8.99
N ASP A 167 11.18 -0.07 9.44
CA ASP A 167 10.02 0.73 9.07
C ASP A 167 9.60 1.62 10.24
N TYR A 168 9.13 2.82 9.93
CA TYR A 168 8.18 3.49 10.80
C TYR A 168 6.81 2.86 10.65
N VAL A 169 6.14 2.68 11.78
CA VAL A 169 4.69 2.48 11.82
C VAL A 169 4.05 3.84 11.96
N MET A 170 3.30 4.26 10.94
CA MET A 170 2.57 5.52 10.96
C MET A 170 1.07 5.28 11.08
N VAL A 171 0.39 6.12 11.85
CA VAL A 171 -1.05 6.02 12.13
C VAL A 171 -1.72 7.35 11.85
N ARG A 172 -2.94 7.28 11.30
CA ARG A 172 -3.85 8.41 11.14
C ARG A 172 -5.22 8.04 11.73
N PRO A 173 -5.68 8.71 12.80
CA PRO A 173 -7.06 8.61 13.25
C PRO A 173 -8.05 9.01 12.15
N LEU A 174 -9.22 8.36 12.12
CA LEU A 174 -10.29 8.63 11.16
C LEU A 174 -11.42 9.46 11.78
#